data_AF-A0A4V2ZSV5-F1
#
_entry.id   AF-A0A4V2ZSV5-F1
#
_cell.length_a   1.000
_cell.length_b   1.000
_cell.length_c   1.000
_cell.angle_alpha   90.00
_cell.angle_beta   90.00
_cell.angle_gamma   90.00
#
_symmetry.space_group_name_H-M   'P 1'
#
loop_
_entity.id
_entity.type
_entity.pdbx_description
1 polymer ?
#
loop_
_entity_poly.entity_id
_entity_poly.type
_entity_poly.pdbx_seq_one_letter_code
_entity_poly.pdbx_strand_id
1 'polypeptide(L)'
;MTQIPLPNWMITSIDQRFNELAKIASLLDEVKSMRQSQAEIEVRLKQELAPQFYQLVLDWEDAMNYRSTIEREWLYIAGFKDGLRFFKQLHDFMSANADKATEPK
;
A
#
# COMPACT_ATOMS: atom_id res chain seq x y z
N MET A 1 9.61 -21.48 3.99
CA MET A 1 9.39 -20.05 4.30
C MET A 1 8.31 -19.97 5.37
N THR A 2 8.68 -19.72 6.62
CA THR A 2 7.72 -19.60 7.72
C THR A 2 7.12 -18.19 7.70
N GLN A 3 5.86 -18.08 7.29
CA GLN A 3 5.09 -16.85 7.47
C GLN A 3 4.90 -16.64 8.98
N ILE A 4 5.31 -15.49 9.51
CA ILE A 4 5.02 -15.12 10.90
C ILE A 4 3.53 -14.73 10.93
N PRO A 5 2.67 -15.48 11.65
CA PRO A 5 1.29 -15.06 11.83
C PRO A 5 1.29 -13.78 12.67
N LEU A 6 0.68 -12.72 12.14
CA LEU A 6 0.55 -11.45 12.86
C LEU A 6 -0.70 -11.50 13.75
N PRO A 7 -0.63 -11.01 15.00
CA PRO A 7 -1.81 -10.90 15.86
C PRO A 7 -2.87 -9.96 15.25
N ASN A 8 -4.16 -10.26 15.49
CA ASN A 8 -5.27 -9.46 14.94
C ASN A 8 -5.20 -7.98 15.31
N TRP A 9 -4.82 -7.64 16.54
CA TRP A 9 -4.67 -6.23 16.96
C TRP A 9 -3.64 -5.49 16.11
N MET A 10 -2.57 -6.17 15.72
CA MET A 10 -1.50 -5.59 14.90
C MET A 10 -1.96 -5.41 13.46
N ILE A 11 -2.72 -6.35 12.92
CA ILE A 11 -3.35 -6.23 11.59
C ILE A 11 -4.24 -4.98 11.57
N THR A 12 -5.12 -4.83 12.56
CA THR A 12 -6.00 -3.64 12.65
C THR A 12 -5.21 -2.33 12.72
N SER A 13 -4.12 -2.26 13.49
CA SER A 13 -3.28 -1.05 13.54
C SER A 13 -2.56 -0.77 12.22
N ILE A 14 -2.11 -1.80 11.51
CA ILE A 14 -1.49 -1.68 10.18
C ILE A 14 -2.52 -1.18 9.17
N ASP A 15 -3.75 -1.70 9.19
CA ASP A 15 -4.83 -1.26 8.30
C ASP A 15 -5.21 0.21 8.55
N GLN A 16 -5.28 0.63 9.82
CA GLN A 16 -5.50 2.03 10.17
C GLN A 16 -4.39 2.93 9.61
N ARG A 17 -3.13 2.51 9.77
CA ARG A 17 -2.00 3.27 9.26
C ARG A 17 -1.97 3.34 7.74
N PHE A 18 -2.31 2.24 7.06
CA PHE A 18 -2.48 2.22 5.61
C PHE A 18 -3.51 3.25 5.15
N ASN A 19 -4.69 3.26 5.79
CA ASN A 19 -5.76 4.21 5.47
C ASN A 19 -5.35 5.68 5.67
N GLU A 20 -4.60 5.98 6.73
CA GLU A 20 -4.02 7.32 6.93
C GLU A 20 -3.07 7.71 5.80
N LEU A 21 -2.15 6.82 5.45
CA LEU A 21 -1.19 7.07 4.37
C LEU A 21 -1.88 7.19 3.01
N ALA A 22 -2.91 6.39 2.75
CA ALA A 22 -3.72 6.51 1.54
C ALA A 22 -4.42 7.88 1.44
N LYS A 23 -4.94 8.40 2.57
CA LYS A 23 -5.51 9.76 2.63
C LYS A 23 -4.44 10.81 2.35
N ILE A 24 -3.27 10.72 2.98
CA ILE A 24 -2.17 11.66 2.75
C ILE A 24 -1.73 11.62 1.28
N ALA A 25 -1.55 10.42 0.72
CA ALA A 25 -1.18 10.23 -0.68
C ALA A 25 -2.21 10.85 -1.64
N SER A 26 -3.50 10.83 -1.26
CA SER A 26 -4.57 11.44 -2.05
C SER A 26 -4.52 12.97 -2.12
N LEU A 27 -3.75 13.60 -1.22
CA LEU A 27 -3.55 15.05 -1.13
C LEU A 27 -2.28 15.53 -1.82
N LEU A 28 -1.43 14.61 -2.32
CA LEU A 28 -0.24 14.98 -3.07
C LEU A 28 -0.62 15.75 -4.32
N ASP A 29 0.13 16.82 -4.63
CA ASP A 29 -0.18 17.71 -5.74
C ASP A 29 -0.16 16.98 -7.08
N GLU A 30 0.76 16.03 -7.27
CA GLU A 30 0.81 15.18 -8.45
C GLU A 30 -0.48 14.36 -8.60
N VAL A 31 -0.97 13.77 -7.51
CA VAL A 31 -2.21 12.97 -7.50
C VAL A 31 -3.42 13.86 -7.75
N LYS A 32 -3.44 15.08 -7.18
CA LYS A 32 -4.50 16.05 -7.38
C LYS A 32 -4.59 16.50 -8.85
N SER A 33 -3.46 16.80 -9.48
CA SER A 33 -3.38 17.13 -10.91
C SER A 33 -3.92 15.99 -11.78
N MET A 34 -3.50 14.76 -11.50
CA MET A 34 -3.98 13.59 -12.24
C MET A 34 -5.49 13.37 -12.08
N ARG A 35 -6.04 13.58 -10.86
CA ARG A 35 -7.50 13.51 -10.63
C ARG A 35 -8.27 14.56 -11.40
N GLN A 36 -7.74 15.77 -11.51
CA GLN A 36 -8.35 16.83 -12.30
C GLN A 36 -8.42 16.43 -13.78
N SER A 37 -7.32 15.94 -14.35
CA SER A 37 -7.30 15.44 -15.74
C SER A 37 -8.25 14.26 -15.95
N GLN A 38 -8.36 13.35 -14.98
CA GLN A 38 -9.29 12.23 -15.03
C GLN A 38 -10.75 12.70 -15.05
N ALA A 39 -11.11 13.68 -14.22
CA ALA A 39 -12.46 14.26 -14.20
C ALA A 39 -12.81 14.95 -15.53
N GLU A 40 -11.85 15.64 -16.16
CA GLU A 40 -12.05 16.24 -17.48
C GLU A 40 -12.29 15.18 -18.57
N ILE A 41 -11.57 14.06 -18.50
CA ILE A 41 -11.79 12.91 -19.39
C ILE A 41 -13.16 12.29 -19.14
N GLU A 42 -13.57 12.10 -17.90
CA GLU A 42 -14.88 11.56 -17.54
C GLU A 42 -16.03 12.40 -18.13
N VAL A 43 -15.94 13.74 -17.99
CA VAL A 43 -16.93 14.66 -18.58
C VAL A 43 -17.00 14.50 -20.09
N ARG A 44 -15.87 14.37 -20.78
CA ARG A 44 -15.84 14.17 -22.23
C ARG A 44 -16.42 12.82 -22.63
N LEU A 45 -16.07 11.74 -21.92
CA LEU A 45 -16.60 10.40 -22.17
C LEU A 45 -18.13 10.39 -22.04
N LYS A 46 -18.68 11.09 -21.04
CA LYS A 46 -20.12 11.22 -20.85
C LYS A 46 -20.83 11.96 -21.99
N GLN A 47 -20.14 12.89 -22.66
CA GLN A 47 -20.67 13.67 -23.77
C GLN A 47 -20.53 12.95 -25.12
N GLU A 48 -19.42 12.23 -25.32
CA GLU A 48 -19.05 11.64 -26.61
C GLU A 48 -19.56 10.19 -26.76
N LEU A 49 -19.78 9.45 -25.67
CA LEU A 49 -20.21 8.06 -25.73
C LEU A 49 -21.72 7.89 -25.61
N ALA A 50 -22.25 6.89 -26.31
CA ALA A 50 -23.60 6.41 -26.04
C ALA A 50 -23.67 5.82 -24.61
N PRO A 51 -24.82 5.93 -23.91
CA PRO A 51 -24.92 5.58 -22.49
C PRO A 51 -24.43 4.17 -22.14
N GLN A 52 -24.67 3.18 -23.00
CA GLN A 52 -24.22 1.80 -22.78
C GLN A 52 -22.70 1.64 -22.82
N PHE A 53 -21.99 2.44 -23.61
CA PHE A 53 -20.53 2.42 -23.66
C PHE A 53 -19.93 3.21 -22.50
N TYR A 54 -20.58 4.31 -22.11
CA TYR A 54 -20.19 5.04 -20.90
C TYR A 54 -20.30 4.17 -19.65
N GLN A 55 -21.39 3.39 -19.50
CA GLN A 55 -21.54 2.45 -18.39
C GLN A 55 -20.42 1.40 -18.36
N LEU A 56 -20.03 0.86 -19.52
CA LEU A 56 -18.93 -0.12 -19.58
C LEU A 56 -17.59 0.48 -19.15
N VAL A 57 -17.36 1.78 -19.43
CA VAL A 57 -16.15 2.48 -18.96
C VAL A 57 -16.17 2.66 -17.45
N LEU A 58 -17.31 3.02 -16.85
CA LEU A 58 -17.46 3.11 -15.39
C LEU A 58 -17.19 1.75 -14.72
N ASP A 59 -17.79 0.68 -15.24
CA ASP A 59 -17.59 -0.67 -14.70
C ASP A 59 -16.11 -1.11 -14.79
N TRP A 60 -15.43 -0.74 -15.88
CA TRP A 60 -14.00 -0.99 -16.05
C TRP A 60 -13.14 -0.17 -15.07
N GLU A 61 -13.47 1.09 -14.85
CA GLU A 61 -12.80 1.97 -13.89
C GLU A 61 -12.95 1.45 -12.45
N ASP A 62 -14.16 1.05 -12.06
CA ASP A 62 -14.43 0.46 -10.74
C ASP A 62 -13.63 -0.83 -10.53
N ALA A 63 -13.61 -1.73 -11.52
CA ALA A 63 -12.82 -2.95 -11.44
C ALA A 63 -11.31 -2.67 -11.34
N MET A 64 -10.82 -1.68 -12.09
CA MET A 64 -9.41 -1.27 -12.04
C MET A 64 -9.04 -0.64 -10.69
N ASN A 65 -9.90 0.23 -10.15
CA ASN A 65 -9.71 0.87 -8.85
C ASN A 65 -9.73 -0.14 -7.70
N TYR A 66 -10.66 -1.10 -7.74
CA TYR A 66 -10.74 -2.17 -6.75
C TYR A 66 -9.48 -3.06 -6.79
N ARG A 67 -9.04 -3.49 -7.98
CA ARG A 67 -7.80 -4.25 -8.14
C ARG A 67 -6.58 -3.50 -7.62
N SER A 68 -6.45 -2.22 -7.98
CA SER A 68 -5.34 -1.36 -7.54
C SER A 68 -5.29 -1.20 -6.03
N THR A 69 -6.45 -1.11 -5.37
CA THR A 69 -6.54 -1.07 -3.91
C THR A 69 -6.00 -2.36 -3.29
N ILE A 70 -6.44 -3.53 -3.76
CA ILE A 70 -5.95 -4.83 -3.27
C ILE A 70 -4.43 -4.96 -3.46
N GLU A 71 -3.91 -4.59 -4.64
CA GLU A 71 -2.48 -4.65 -4.95
C GLU A 71 -1.67 -3.76 -3.99
N ARG A 72 -2.17 -2.55 -3.69
CA ARG A 72 -1.53 -1.61 -2.75
C ARG A 72 -1.55 -2.11 -1.32
N GLU A 73 -2.68 -2.62 -0.84
CA GLU A 73 -2.81 -3.22 0.49
C GLU A 73 -1.83 -4.39 0.65
N TRP A 74 -1.77 -5.27 -0.35
CA TRP A 74 -0.84 -6.40 -0.35
C TRP A 74 0.62 -5.94 -0.31
N LEU A 75 1.00 -4.97 -1.15
CA LEU A 75 2.36 -4.42 -1.16
C LEU A 75 2.74 -3.77 0.16
N TYR A 76 1.81 -3.06 0.80
CA TYR A 76 2.03 -2.44 2.10
C TYR A 76 2.32 -3.48 3.19
N ILE A 77 1.48 -4.53 3.26
CA ILE A 77 1.66 -5.63 4.23
C ILE A 77 2.94 -6.41 3.94
N ALA A 78 3.26 -6.67 2.67
CA ALA A 78 4.48 -7.35 2.27
C ALA A 78 5.72 -6.55 2.70
N GLY A 79 5.75 -5.25 2.38
CA GLY A 79 6.85 -4.35 2.78
C GLY A 79 7.03 -4.27 4.29
N PHE A 80 5.94 -4.23 5.06
CA PHE A 80 6.01 -4.28 6.52
C PHE A 80 6.64 -5.59 7.03
N LYS A 81 6.20 -6.74 6.51
CA LYS A 81 6.75 -8.06 6.88
C LYS A 81 8.25 -8.16 6.56
N ASP A 82 8.67 -7.64 5.42
CA ASP A 82 10.08 -7.59 5.05
C ASP A 82 10.87 -6.64 5.96
N GLY A 83 10.31 -5.48 6.32
CA GLY A 83 10.89 -4.57 7.30
C GLY A 83 11.12 -5.22 8.67
N LEU A 84 10.15 -5.98 9.19
CA LEU A 84 10.30 -6.75 10.43
C LEU A 84 11.40 -7.81 10.33
N ARG A 85 11.53 -8.47 9.17
CA ARG A 85 12.60 -9.46 8.93
C ARG A 85 13.97 -8.79 8.98
N PHE A 86 14.14 -7.65 8.32
CA PHE A 86 15.39 -6.90 8.35
C PHE A 86 15.73 -6.41 9.76
N PHE A 87 14.73 -5.89 10.50
CA PHE A 87 14.93 -5.47 11.87
C PHE A 87 15.40 -6.62 12.77
N LYS A 88 14.77 -7.79 12.65
CA LYS A 88 15.18 -9.00 13.39
C LYS A 88 16.62 -9.40 13.06
N GLN A 89 16.97 -9.46 11.78
CA GLN A 89 18.34 -9.80 11.36
C GLN A 89 19.37 -8.81 11.90
N LEU A 90 19.05 -7.52 11.88
CA LEU A 90 19.91 -6.47 12.42
C LEU A 90 20.08 -6.61 13.94
N HIS A 91 18.99 -6.86 14.66
CA HIS A 91 19.01 -7.11 16.10
C HIS A 91 19.89 -8.34 16.42
N ASP A 92 19.65 -9.47 15.76
CA ASP A 92 20.40 -10.71 15.95
C ASP A 92 21.90 -10.49 15.69
N PHE A 93 22.25 -9.73 14.64
CA PHE A 93 23.64 -9.34 14.35
C PHE A 93 24.26 -8.48 15.46
N MET A 94 23.53 -7.47 15.97
CA MET A 94 24.03 -6.61 17.04
C MET A 94 24.21 -7.38 18.36
N SER A 95 23.26 -8.23 18.74
CA SER A 95 23.35 -9.07 19.94
C SER A 95 24.53 -10.05 19.87
N ALA A 96 24.71 -10.73 18.73
CA ALA A 96 25.83 -11.66 18.54
C ALA A 96 27.22 -11.00 18.57
N ASN A 97 27.31 -9.70 18.29
CA ASN A 97 28.55 -8.93 18.38
C ASN A 97 28.76 -8.28 19.75
N ALA A 98 27.70 -8.05 20.54
CA ALA A 98 27.79 -7.59 21.92
C ALA A 98 28.39 -8.67 22.83
N ASP A 99 28.03 -9.94 22.61
CA ASP A 99 28.56 -11.08 23.39
C ASP A 99 30.04 -11.39 23.11
N LYS A 100 30.58 -10.96 21.96
CA LYS A 100 32.00 -11.12 21.60
C LYS A 100 32.92 -10.03 22.16
N ALA A 101 32.36 -8.93 22.66
CA ALA A 101 33.12 -7.81 23.20
C ALA A 101 33.50 -7.97 24.69
N THR A 102 32.97 -8.99 25.37
CA THR A 102 33.10 -9.21 26.82
C THR A 102 34.00 -10.39 27.21
N GLU A 103 34.61 -11.11 26.27
CA GLU A 103 35.62 -12.12 26.61
C GLU A 103 36.99 -11.46 26.86
N PRO A 104 37.53 -11.52 28.09
CA PRO A 104 38.88 -11.02 28.37
C PRO A 104 39.92 -11.98 27.78
N LYS A 105 40.97 -11.40 27.18
CA LYS A 105 42.20 -12.10 26.83
C LYS A 105 42.96 -12.57 28.06
#